data_AF-A0A848VKA5-F1
#
_entry.id   AF-A0A848VKA5-F1
#
_cell.length_a   1.000
_cell.length_b   1.000
_cell.length_c   1.000
_cell.angle_alpha   90.00
_cell.angle_beta   90.00
_cell.angle_gamma   90.00
#
_symmetry.space_group_name_H-M   'P 1'
#
loop_
_entity.id
_entity.type
_entity.pdbx_description
1 polymer ?
#
loop_
_entity_poly.entity_id
_entity_poly.type
_entity_poly.pdbx_seq_one_letter_code
_entity_poly.pdbx_strand_id
1 'polypeptide(L)'
;MCDPQRLWIALVVAMAITTGCQPFSPVYSPAAERELTLLKGRTLRLMALAEEPFADQTKAVARLRGDLGSARDRAAARPRNGLTLRQWNELMATDGHLLGGFLFRWETDTTLAAGFIIEARLLVERAMEVMIEHEKAKVGGAS
;
A
#
# COMPACT_ATOMS: atom_id res chain seq x y z
N MET A 1 49.71 -30.85 19.39
CA MET A 1 49.96 -29.40 19.57
C MET A 1 48.88 -28.65 18.81
N CYS A 2 47.87 -28.13 19.51
CA CYS A 2 46.88 -27.25 18.92
C CYS A 2 47.54 -25.88 18.73
N ASP A 3 47.78 -25.48 17.49
CA ASP A 3 48.34 -24.17 17.17
C ASP A 3 47.29 -23.09 17.47
N PRO A 4 47.50 -22.24 18.48
CA PRO A 4 46.54 -21.20 18.84
C PRO A 4 46.26 -20.28 17.65
N GLN A 5 47.22 -20.04 16.77
CA GLN A 5 47.07 -19.17 15.60
C GLN A 5 46.06 -19.73 14.58
N ARG A 6 45.97 -21.06 14.45
CA ARG A 6 44.97 -21.73 13.59
C ARG A 6 43.56 -21.65 14.18
N LEU A 7 43.44 -21.68 15.51
CA LEU A 7 42.17 -21.51 16.21
C LEU A 7 41.62 -20.08 16.05
N TRP A 8 42.47 -19.06 16.13
CA TRP A 8 42.08 -17.67 15.91
C TRP A 8 41.64 -17.40 14.45
N ILE A 9 42.35 -17.94 13.46
CA ILE A 9 41.96 -17.82 12.04
C ILE A 9 40.62 -18.52 11.80
N ALA A 10 40.41 -19.72 12.35
CA ALA A 10 39.13 -20.41 12.24
C ALA A 10 37.97 -19.63 12.89
N LEU A 11 38.23 -18.96 14.02
CA LEU A 11 37.24 -18.14 14.73
C LEU A 11 36.87 -16.86 13.95
N VAL A 12 37.86 -16.20 13.33
CA VAL A 12 37.64 -15.01 12.49
C VAL A 12 36.90 -15.37 11.20
N VAL A 13 37.23 -16.51 10.58
CA VAL A 13 36.55 -16.99 9.37
C VAL A 13 35.11 -17.43 9.67
N ALA A 14 34.86 -18.10 10.81
CA ALA A 14 33.51 -18.46 11.22
C ALA A 14 32.61 -17.24 11.49
N MET A 15 33.20 -16.13 11.94
CA MET A 15 32.49 -14.87 12.21
C MET A 15 32.21 -14.04 10.95
N ALA A 16 32.90 -14.31 9.83
CA ALA A 16 32.72 -13.59 8.57
C ALA A 16 31.55 -14.09 7.70
N ILE A 17 30.94 -15.25 8.04
CA ILE A 17 29.88 -15.88 7.21
C ILE A 17 28.48 -15.35 7.56
N THR A 18 28.32 -14.46 8.55
CA THR A 18 27.00 -13.93 8.93
C THR A 18 26.53 -12.74 8.09
N THR A 19 27.03 -12.54 6.86
CA THR A 19 26.45 -11.55 5.96
C THR A 19 25.03 -11.97 5.60
N GLY A 20 24.05 -11.37 6.28
CA GLY A 20 22.65 -11.73 6.17
C GLY A 20 22.15 -11.66 4.73
N CYS A 21 21.67 -12.79 4.21
CA CYS A 21 20.91 -12.87 2.98
C CYS A 21 19.60 -12.08 3.14
N GLN A 22 19.63 -10.77 2.88
CA GLN A 22 18.38 -10.04 2.74
C GLN A 22 17.73 -10.44 1.41
N PRO A 23 16.48 -10.92 1.41
CA PRO A 23 15.83 -11.39 0.19
C PRO A 23 15.77 -10.28 -0.86
N PHE A 24 16.17 -10.58 -2.10
CA PHE A 24 16.16 -9.62 -3.22
C PHE A 24 14.79 -9.00 -3.47
N SER A 25 13.74 -9.77 -3.23
CA SER A 25 12.34 -9.38 -3.38
C SER A 25 11.76 -8.82 -2.07
N PRO A 26 10.75 -7.93 -2.13
CA PRO A 26 10.03 -7.50 -0.95
C PRO A 26 9.37 -8.68 -0.25
N VAL A 27 9.35 -8.64 1.08
CA VAL A 27 8.78 -9.69 1.96
C VAL A 27 7.33 -9.36 2.25
N TYR A 28 6.45 -10.36 2.25
CA TYR A 28 5.02 -10.22 2.56
C TYR A 28 4.78 -9.67 3.98
N SER A 29 3.70 -8.90 4.15
CA SER A 29 3.21 -8.41 5.44
C SER A 29 1.70 -8.62 5.59
N PRO A 30 1.27 -9.51 6.50
CA PRO A 30 -0.15 -9.69 6.82
C PRO A 30 -0.82 -8.40 7.33
N ALA A 31 -0.04 -7.56 8.02
CA ALA A 31 -0.52 -6.26 8.50
C ALA A 31 -0.82 -5.31 7.32
N ALA A 32 0.03 -5.28 6.30
CA ALA A 32 -0.18 -4.46 5.11
C ALA A 32 -1.37 -4.95 4.27
N GLU A 33 -1.54 -6.26 4.10
CA GLU A 33 -2.69 -6.85 3.42
C GLU A 33 -4.00 -6.53 4.14
N ARG A 34 -4.04 -6.72 5.46
CA ARG A 34 -5.22 -6.40 6.28
C ARG A 34 -5.56 -4.92 6.20
N GLU A 35 -4.54 -4.06 6.28
CA GLU A 35 -4.71 -2.62 6.13
C GLU A 35 -5.29 -2.22 4.77
N LEU A 36 -4.74 -2.76 3.67
CA LEU A 36 -5.26 -2.54 2.32
C LEU A 36 -6.73 -2.99 2.19
N THR A 37 -7.06 -4.16 2.74
CA THR A 37 -8.43 -4.70 2.72
C THR A 37 -9.40 -3.79 3.49
N LEU A 38 -9.00 -3.31 4.66
CA LEU A 38 -9.81 -2.40 5.46
C LEU A 38 -9.96 -1.03 4.79
N LEU A 39 -8.90 -0.53 4.15
CA LEU A 39 -8.93 0.71 3.37
C LEU A 39 -9.84 0.56 2.15
N LYS A 40 -9.77 -0.55 1.40
CA LYS A 40 -10.65 -0.84 0.26
C LYS A 40 -12.12 -0.69 0.66
N GLY A 41 -12.52 -1.35 1.75
CA GLY A 41 -13.88 -1.26 2.26
C GLY A 41 -14.30 0.16 2.67
N ARG A 42 -13.41 0.92 3.33
CA ARG A 42 -13.70 2.32 3.71
C ARG A 42 -13.81 3.23 2.50
N THR A 43 -12.90 3.10 1.54
CA THR A 43 -12.88 3.85 0.28
C THR A 43 -14.19 3.65 -0.48
N LEU A 44 -14.57 2.40 -0.74
CA LEU A 44 -15.77 2.10 -1.55
C LEU A 44 -17.06 2.56 -0.89
N ARG A 45 -17.14 2.51 0.44
CA ARG A 45 -18.29 3.06 1.19
C ARG A 45 -18.34 4.59 1.10
N LEU A 46 -17.20 5.28 1.23
CA LEU A 46 -17.18 6.74 1.12
C LEU A 46 -17.54 7.19 -0.30
N MET A 47 -17.02 6.52 -1.33
CA MET A 47 -17.36 6.83 -2.72
C MET A 47 -18.85 6.68 -3.01
N ALA A 48 -19.54 5.74 -2.35
CA ALA A 48 -20.97 5.56 -2.52
C ALA A 48 -21.81 6.74 -2.00
N LEU A 49 -21.24 7.62 -1.18
CA LEU A 49 -21.90 8.81 -0.65
C LEU A 49 -21.71 10.03 -1.56
N ALA A 50 -21.08 9.90 -2.73
CA ALA A 50 -20.73 11.06 -3.54
C ALA A 50 -21.91 11.70 -4.30
N GLU A 51 -23.12 11.15 -4.19
CA GLU A 51 -24.35 11.86 -4.56
C GLU A 51 -24.68 12.98 -3.55
N GLU A 52 -24.14 12.89 -2.33
CA GLU A 52 -24.25 13.92 -1.29
C GLU A 52 -23.21 15.03 -1.50
N PRO A 53 -23.49 16.26 -1.05
CA PRO A 53 -22.53 17.36 -1.10
C PRO A 53 -21.21 17.01 -0.43
N PHE A 54 -20.09 17.27 -1.12
CA PHE A 54 -18.74 17.03 -0.59
C PHE A 54 -18.53 17.70 0.78
N ALA A 55 -19.12 18.88 0.98
CA ALA A 55 -19.08 19.64 2.23
C ALA A 55 -19.51 18.79 3.45
N ASP A 56 -20.53 17.94 3.28
CA ASP A 56 -21.08 17.08 4.33
C ASP A 56 -20.13 15.92 4.67
N GLN A 57 -19.25 15.56 3.72
CA GLN A 57 -18.34 14.43 3.81
C GLN A 57 -16.86 14.83 4.02
N THR A 58 -16.55 16.13 4.16
CA THR A 58 -15.19 16.67 4.34
C THR A 58 -14.39 15.96 5.43
N LYS A 59 -15.00 15.70 6.60
CA LYS A 59 -14.34 14.99 7.70
C LYS A 59 -14.00 13.54 7.34
N ALA A 60 -14.90 12.85 6.65
CA ALA A 60 -14.69 11.47 6.23
C ALA A 60 -13.61 11.38 5.13
N VAL A 61 -13.61 12.32 4.18
CA VAL A 61 -12.58 12.44 3.14
C VAL A 61 -11.22 12.75 3.74
N ALA A 62 -11.13 13.71 4.67
CA ALA A 62 -9.88 14.06 5.35
C ALA A 62 -9.32 12.86 6.13
N ARG A 63 -10.18 12.14 6.85
CA ARG A 63 -9.80 10.91 7.56
C ARG A 63 -9.29 9.84 6.59
N LEU A 64 -9.98 9.63 5.47
CA LEU A 64 -9.53 8.67 4.46
C LEU A 64 -8.18 9.06 3.86
N ARG A 65 -7.98 10.33 3.48
CA ARG A 65 -6.70 10.85 2.98
C ARG A 65 -5.56 10.62 3.98
N GLY A 66 -5.80 10.87 5.27
CA GLY A 66 -4.85 10.61 6.35
C GLY A 66 -4.51 9.13 6.53
N ASP A 67 -5.51 8.25 6.51
CA ASP A 67 -5.32 6.80 6.60
C ASP A 67 -4.51 6.28 5.40
N LEU A 68 -4.82 6.74 4.17
CA LEU A 68 -4.10 6.38 2.94
C LEU A 68 -2.65 6.85 2.95
N GLY A 69 -2.41 8.11 3.34
CA GLY A 69 -1.05 8.67 3.46
C GLY A 69 -0.22 7.88 4.46
N SER A 70 -0.79 7.56 5.62
CA SER A 70 -0.12 6.76 6.65
C SER A 70 0.23 5.35 6.16
N ALA A 71 -0.67 4.70 5.40
CA ALA A 71 -0.44 3.38 4.83
C ALA A 71 0.64 3.41 3.75
N ARG A 72 0.64 4.44 2.88
CA ARG A 72 1.71 4.68 1.89
C ARG A 72 3.06 4.88 2.57
N ASP A 73 3.13 5.67 3.63
CA ASP A 73 4.39 5.96 4.33
C ASP A 73 4.95 4.70 5.01
N ARG A 74 4.08 3.88 5.62
CA ARG A 74 4.46 2.53 6.10
C ARG A 74 4.97 1.64 4.98
N ALA A 75 4.33 1.68 3.82
CA ALA A 75 4.79 0.91 2.65
C ALA A 75 6.16 1.39 2.15
N ALA A 76 6.40 2.71 2.15
CA ALA A 76 7.66 3.32 1.74
C ALA A 76 8.83 3.02 2.70
N ALA A 77 8.54 2.89 4.01
CA ALA A 77 9.54 2.55 5.02
C ALA A 77 10.06 1.11 4.90
N ARG A 78 9.37 0.24 4.14
CA ARG A 78 9.77 -1.16 3.96
C ARG A 78 10.80 -1.30 2.81
N PRO A 79 11.87 -2.10 2.99
CA PRO A 79 12.86 -2.32 1.94
C PRO A 79 12.24 -2.88 0.66
N ARG A 80 12.75 -2.45 -0.49
CA ARG A 80 12.41 -2.99 -1.83
C ARG A 80 10.92 -2.85 -2.22
N ASN A 81 10.17 -1.95 -1.59
CA ASN A 81 8.75 -1.68 -1.89
C ASN A 81 8.51 -0.62 -2.99
N GLY A 82 9.49 -0.36 -3.87
CA GLY A 82 9.39 0.70 -4.88
C GLY A 82 8.16 0.56 -5.80
N LEU A 83 7.78 -0.66 -6.17
CA LEU A 83 6.56 -0.90 -6.95
C LEU A 83 5.29 -0.61 -6.13
N THR A 84 5.22 -1.07 -4.88
CA THR A 84 4.10 -0.78 -3.97
C THR A 84 3.92 0.73 -3.78
N LEU A 85 5.02 1.49 -3.66
CA LEU A 85 4.96 2.94 -3.56
C LEU A 85 4.39 3.58 -4.83
N ARG A 86 4.77 3.09 -6.02
CA ARG A 86 4.16 3.56 -7.28
C ARG A 86 2.67 3.29 -7.35
N GLN A 87 2.21 2.10 -6.93
CA GLN A 87 0.78 1.77 -6.89
C GLN A 87 0.00 2.74 -5.96
N TRP A 88 0.55 3.06 -4.78
CA TRP A 88 -0.06 4.05 -3.90
C TRP A 88 -0.12 5.44 -4.53
N ASN A 89 0.95 5.88 -5.19
CA ASN A 89 0.99 7.17 -5.84
C ASN A 89 -0.03 7.26 -6.98
N GLU A 90 -0.18 6.20 -7.77
CA GLU A 90 -1.16 6.12 -8.85
C GLU A 90 -2.60 6.08 -8.33
N LEU A 91 -2.87 5.33 -7.26
CA LEU A 91 -4.17 5.31 -6.59
C LEU A 91 -4.58 6.71 -6.10
N MET A 92 -3.62 7.47 -5.56
CA MET A 92 -3.85 8.76 -4.91
C MET A 92 -3.68 9.97 -5.83
N ALA A 93 -3.25 9.77 -7.09
CA ALA A 93 -3.02 10.84 -8.06
C ALA A 93 -4.32 11.60 -8.39
N THR A 94 -4.29 12.93 -8.31
CA THR A 94 -5.47 13.80 -8.53
C THR A 94 -5.81 14.01 -9.99
N ASP A 95 -4.84 13.81 -10.89
CA ASP A 95 -4.97 13.88 -12.34
C ASP A 95 -5.32 12.51 -12.98
N GLY A 96 -5.39 11.45 -12.18
CA GLY A 96 -5.74 10.11 -12.62
C GLY A 96 -7.25 9.81 -12.65
N HIS A 97 -7.60 8.57 -12.98
CA HIS A 97 -8.99 8.07 -12.99
C HIS A 97 -9.32 7.14 -11.81
N LEU A 98 -8.40 7.03 -10.85
CA LEU A 98 -8.58 6.24 -9.63
C LEU A 98 -9.09 7.11 -8.49
N LEU A 99 -8.72 6.79 -7.25
CA LEU A 99 -9.30 7.41 -6.06
C LEU A 99 -8.96 8.90 -5.96
N GLY A 100 -7.72 9.30 -6.23
CA GLY A 100 -7.30 10.69 -6.16
C GLY A 100 -8.13 11.58 -7.10
N GLY A 101 -8.25 11.19 -8.36
CA GLY A 101 -9.07 11.90 -9.34
C GLY A 101 -10.57 11.88 -9.04
N PHE A 102 -11.08 10.76 -8.51
CA PHE A 102 -12.47 10.70 -8.04
C PHE A 102 -12.74 11.73 -6.94
N LEU A 103 -11.88 11.77 -5.91
CA LEU A 103 -12.03 12.72 -4.79
C LEU A 103 -11.87 14.17 -5.25
N PHE A 104 -10.92 14.44 -6.15
CA PHE A 104 -10.72 15.77 -6.73
C PHE A 104 -11.95 16.24 -7.51
N ARG A 105 -12.54 15.35 -8.32
CA ARG A 105 -13.76 15.65 -9.06
C ARG A 105 -14.94 15.90 -8.13
N TRP A 106 -15.14 15.05 -7.11
CA TRP A 106 -16.22 15.25 -6.14
C TRP A 106 -16.07 16.57 -5.36
N GLU A 107 -14.85 16.93 -4.98
CA GLU A 107 -14.54 18.21 -4.32
C GLU A 107 -14.87 19.42 -5.22
N THR A 108 -14.64 19.28 -6.54
CA THR A 108 -14.89 20.35 -7.53
C THR A 108 -16.38 20.47 -7.90
N ASP A 109 -17.00 19.33 -8.22
CA ASP A 109 -18.38 19.26 -8.72
C ASP A 109 -19.41 19.29 -7.57
N THR A 110 -18.94 19.19 -6.31
CA THR A 110 -19.72 19.09 -5.06
C THR A 110 -20.56 17.82 -4.93
N THR A 111 -21.15 17.31 -6.01
CA THR A 111 -21.85 16.02 -6.09
C THR A 111 -21.50 15.32 -7.39
N LEU A 112 -21.74 14.01 -7.46
CA LEU A 112 -21.47 13.19 -8.64
C LEU A 112 -22.72 12.39 -9.04
N ALA A 113 -22.86 12.11 -10.34
CA ALA A 113 -23.95 11.29 -10.84
C ALA A 113 -23.78 9.81 -10.45
N ALA A 114 -24.87 9.15 -10.08
CA ALA A 114 -24.89 7.74 -9.68
C ALA A 114 -24.14 6.81 -10.66
N GLY A 115 -24.36 6.97 -11.97
CA GLY A 115 -23.68 6.17 -13.00
C GLY A 115 -22.16 6.34 -12.98
N PHE A 116 -21.67 7.58 -12.81
CA PHE A 116 -20.23 7.84 -12.69
C PHE A 116 -19.66 7.20 -11.41
N ILE A 117 -20.38 7.29 -10.29
CA ILE A 117 -19.97 6.73 -9.01
C ILE A 117 -19.82 5.20 -9.11
N ILE A 118 -20.76 4.52 -9.76
CA ILE A 118 -20.72 3.06 -9.96
C ILE A 118 -19.46 2.65 -10.72
N GLU A 119 -19.22 3.26 -11.88
CA GLU A 119 -18.06 2.92 -12.72
C GLU A 119 -16.72 3.24 -12.03
N ALA A 120 -16.62 4.42 -11.40
CA ALA A 120 -15.42 4.81 -10.67
C ALA A 120 -15.14 3.87 -9.50
N ARG A 121 -16.18 3.43 -8.77
CA ARG A 121 -16.03 2.45 -7.67
C ARG A 121 -15.48 1.13 -8.17
N LEU A 122 -15.94 0.62 -9.32
CA LEU A 122 -15.41 -0.62 -9.91
C LEU A 122 -13.93 -0.50 -10.29
N LEU A 123 -13.53 0.65 -10.84
CA LEU A 123 -12.13 0.92 -11.18
C LEU A 123 -11.24 0.97 -9.93
N VAL A 124 -11.67 1.70 -8.90
CA VAL A 124 -10.93 1.82 -7.64
C VAL A 124 -10.89 0.49 -6.88
N GLU A 125 -12.00 -0.26 -6.85
CA GLU A 125 -12.06 -1.60 -6.26
C GLU A 125 -11.03 -2.51 -6.91
N ARG A 126 -11.02 -2.59 -8.25
CA ARG A 126 -10.08 -3.41 -9.00
C ARG A 126 -8.63 -3.00 -8.75
N ALA A 127 -8.33 -1.69 -8.73
CA ALA A 127 -6.98 -1.21 -8.45
C ALA A 127 -6.51 -1.62 -7.05
N MET A 128 -7.36 -1.48 -6.03
CA MET A 128 -7.03 -1.90 -4.67
C MET A 128 -6.96 -3.42 -4.52
N GLU A 129 -7.77 -4.20 -5.24
CA GLU A 129 -7.64 -5.66 -5.35
C GLU A 129 -6.25 -6.05 -5.88
N VAL A 130 -5.79 -5.40 -6.95
CA VAL A 130 -4.46 -5.62 -7.52
C VAL A 130 -3.36 -5.29 -6.52
N MET A 131 -3.52 -4.25 -5.70
CA MET A 131 -2.57 -3.94 -4.63
C MET A 131 -2.53 -5.02 -3.53
N ILE A 132 -3.69 -5.55 -3.15
CA ILE A 132 -3.81 -6.64 -2.17
C ILE A 132 -3.13 -7.90 -2.70
N GLU A 133 -3.45 -8.31 -3.93
CA GLU A 133 -2.86 -9.48 -4.56
C GLU A 133 -1.36 -9.30 -4.80
N HIS A 134 -0.91 -8.08 -5.12
CA HIS A 134 0.51 -7.77 -5.20
C HIS A 134 1.23 -7.91 -3.85
N GLU A 135 0.60 -7.53 -2.74
CA GLU A 135 1.18 -7.75 -1.40
C GLU A 135 1.26 -9.25 -1.07
N LYS A 136 0.20 -10.03 -1.35
CA LYS A 136 0.19 -11.49 -1.14
C LYS A 136 1.23 -12.23 -1.98
N ALA A 137 1.49 -11.76 -3.20
CA ALA A 137 2.48 -12.36 -4.09
C ALA A 137 3.94 -12.12 -3.65
N LYS A 138 4.18 -11.34 -2.59
CA LYS A 138 5.53 -11.12 -2.04
C LYS A 138 6.06 -12.39 -1.35
N VAL A 139 7.38 -12.43 -1.15
CA VAL A 139 8.05 -13.59 -0.55
C VAL A 139 7.46 -13.88 0.83
N GLY A 140 6.98 -15.11 1.03
CA GLY A 140 6.33 -15.55 2.27
C GLY A 140 4.81 -15.35 2.32
N GLY A 141 4.17 -14.87 1.25
CA GLY A 141 2.71 -14.70 1.15
C GLY A 141 1.97 -15.78 0.36
N ALA A 142 2.68 -16.68 -0.32
CA ALA A 142 2.08 -17.88 -0.92
C ALA A 142 2.06 -19.02 0.11
N SER A 143 0.89 -19.28 0.69
CA SER A 143 0.57 -20.52 1.40
C SER A 143 -0.48 -21.29 0.61
#